data_AF-A0A383BQW2-F1
#
_entry.id   AF-A0A383BQW2-F1
#
_cell.length_a   1.000
_cell.length_b   1.000
_cell.length_c   1.000
_cell.angle_alpha   90.00
_cell.angle_beta   90.00
_cell.angle_gamma   90.00
#
_symmetry.space_group_name_H-M   'P 1'
#
loop_
_entity.id
_entity.type
_entity.pdbx_description
1 polymer ?
#
loop_
_entity_poly.entity_id
_entity_poly.type
_entity_poly.pdbx_seq_one_letter_code
_entity_poly.pdbx_strand_id
1 'polypeptide(L)'
;MRGSSFLRIVQAGFKSLRLHKLRSMLTMLGMIIGVWAVITLVAIGEGASHDAQEAIKALGANNVIIRSMKPMTDKIQLQGEMQWVSYYGLTNADAARILKTVPGVKRVLPIL
;
A
#
# COMPACT_ATOMS: atom_id res chain seq x y z
N MET A 1 -19.87 -34.31 39.91
CA MET A 1 -21.01 -34.88 39.15
C MET A 1 -21.57 -33.98 38.01
N ARG A 2 -20.88 -32.93 37.53
CA ARG A 2 -21.42 -32.02 36.47
C ARG A 2 -20.97 -32.35 35.03
N GLY A 3 -19.87 -33.08 34.82
CA GLY A 3 -19.31 -33.35 33.49
C GLY A 3 -20.08 -34.38 32.65
N SER A 4 -20.77 -35.33 33.26
CA SER A 4 -21.52 -36.38 32.55
C SER A 4 -22.77 -35.85 31.84
N SER A 5 -23.37 -34.78 32.35
CA SER A 5 -24.55 -34.16 31.73
C SER A 5 -24.21 -33.47 30.40
N PHE A 6 -23.07 -32.78 30.33
CA PHE A 6 -22.63 -32.11 29.09
C PHE A 6 -22.36 -33.12 27.97
N LEU A 7 -21.65 -34.21 28.29
CA LEU A 7 -21.40 -35.30 27.34
C LEU A 7 -22.71 -35.93 26.82
N ARG A 8 -23.71 -36.14 27.69
CA ARG A 8 -25.02 -36.67 27.27
C ARG A 8 -25.77 -35.71 26.35
N ILE A 9 -25.68 -34.40 26.58
CA ILE A 9 -26.33 -33.38 25.73
C ILE A 9 -25.67 -33.34 24.35
N VAL A 10 -24.34 -33.33 24.27
CA VAL A 10 -23.60 -33.38 23.00
C VAL A 10 -23.91 -34.67 22.24
N GLN A 11 -23.93 -35.80 22.93
CA GLN A 11 -24.24 -37.10 22.34
C GLN A 11 -25.69 -37.18 21.82
N ALA A 12 -26.65 -36.60 22.55
CA ALA A 12 -28.04 -36.48 22.12
C ALA A 12 -28.17 -35.57 20.87
N GLY A 13 -27.48 -34.43 20.85
CA GLY A 13 -27.45 -33.53 19.70
C GLY A 13 -26.89 -34.20 18.44
N PHE A 14 -25.80 -34.96 18.57
CA PHE A 14 -25.21 -35.70 17.44
C PHE A 14 -26.15 -36.79 16.91
N LYS A 15 -26.89 -37.46 17.79
CA LYS A 15 -27.91 -38.46 17.42
C LYS A 15 -29.06 -37.81 16.64
N SER A 16 -29.52 -36.64 17.07
CA SER A 16 -30.57 -35.87 16.38
C SER A 16 -30.12 -35.35 15.01
N LEU A 17 -28.88 -34.85 14.89
CA LEU A 17 -28.30 -34.44 13.60
C LEU A 17 -28.25 -35.61 12.59
N ARG A 18 -27.90 -36.80 13.08
CA ARG A 18 -27.80 -38.03 12.28
C ARG A 18 -29.17 -38.59 11.87
N LEU A 19 -30.26 -38.19 12.53
CA LEU A 19 -31.63 -38.54 12.15
C LEU A 19 -32.10 -37.74 10.92
N HIS A 20 -31.68 -36.48 10.80
CA HIS A 20 -32.03 -35.57 9.70
C HIS A 20 -30.83 -35.27 8.78
N LYS A 21 -30.24 -36.33 8.22
CA LYS A 21 -28.99 -36.25 7.44
C LYS A 21 -29.04 -35.23 6.30
N LEU A 22 -30.12 -35.19 5.51
CA LEU A 22 -30.23 -34.28 4.36
C LEU A 22 -30.24 -32.80 4.78
N ARG A 23 -31.05 -32.46 5.79
CA ARG A 23 -31.13 -31.08 6.31
C ARG A 23 -29.80 -30.65 6.93
N SER A 24 -29.17 -31.53 7.70
CA SER A 24 -27.89 -31.23 8.33
C SER A 24 -26.76 -31.13 7.32
N MET A 25 -26.73 -31.97 6.28
CA MET A 25 -25.72 -31.89 5.23
C MET A 25 -25.86 -30.63 4.39
N LEU A 26 -27.08 -30.26 3.99
CA LEU A 26 -27.30 -29.10 3.14
C LEU A 26 -26.95 -27.78 3.87
N THR A 27 -27.24 -27.70 5.16
CA THR A 27 -26.87 -26.54 5.99
C THR A 27 -25.35 -26.44 6.20
N MET A 28 -24.68 -27.56 6.47
CA MET A 28 -23.21 -27.59 6.57
C MET A 28 -22.54 -27.25 5.24
N LEU A 29 -23.04 -27.78 4.12
CA LEU A 29 -22.52 -27.50 2.79
C LEU A 29 -22.61 -25.99 2.47
N GLY A 30 -23.76 -25.38 2.73
CA GLY A 30 -23.93 -23.93 2.53
C GLY A 30 -22.95 -23.11 3.37
N MET A 31 -22.71 -23.49 4.62
CA MET A 31 -21.76 -22.80 5.49
C MET A 31 -20.31 -22.95 5.00
N ILE A 32 -19.93 -24.16 4.55
CA ILE A 32 -18.59 -24.44 4.02
C ILE A 32 -18.33 -23.60 2.77
N ILE A 33 -19.25 -23.65 1.80
CA ILE A 33 -19.11 -22.91 0.53
C ILE A 33 -19.13 -21.40 0.79
N GLY A 34 -20.02 -20.93 1.67
CA GLY A 34 -20.13 -19.50 2.00
C GLY A 34 -18.85 -18.94 2.62
N VAL A 35 -18.30 -19.62 3.63
CA VAL A 35 -17.06 -19.18 4.29
C VAL A 35 -15.87 -19.33 3.34
N TRP A 36 -15.82 -20.41 2.54
CA TRP A 36 -14.77 -20.59 1.53
C TRP A 36 -14.72 -19.45 0.51
N ALA A 37 -15.88 -19.07 -0.05
CA ALA A 37 -15.94 -18.02 -1.06
C ALA A 37 -15.42 -16.67 -0.51
N VAL A 38 -15.80 -16.33 0.72
CA VAL A 38 -15.34 -15.09 1.37
C VAL A 38 -13.83 -15.12 1.63
N ILE A 39 -13.30 -16.21 2.19
CA ILE A 39 -11.85 -16.33 2.46
C ILE A 39 -11.06 -16.22 1.15
N THR A 40 -11.52 -16.90 0.11
CA THR A 40 -10.83 -16.90 -1.20
C THR A 40 -10.79 -15.50 -1.81
N LEU A 41 -11.92 -14.79 -1.78
CA LEU A 41 -12.01 -13.43 -2.32
C LEU A 41 -11.12 -12.44 -1.55
N VAL A 42 -11.10 -12.53 -0.22
CA VAL A 42 -10.21 -11.69 0.61
C VAL A 42 -8.75 -11.99 0.31
N ALA A 43 -8.35 -13.26 0.27
CA ALA A 43 -6.98 -13.66 -0.03
C ALA A 43 -6.52 -13.17 -1.41
N ILE A 44 -7.38 -13.27 -2.43
CA ILE A 44 -7.09 -12.73 -3.78
C ILE A 44 -6.97 -11.20 -3.74
N GLY A 45 -7.88 -10.52 -3.05
CA GLY A 45 -7.89 -9.05 -2.97
C GLY A 45 -6.64 -8.49 -2.29
N GLU A 46 -6.23 -9.10 -1.18
CA GLU A 46 -5.00 -8.73 -0.46
C GLU A 46 -3.75 -9.06 -1.28
N GLY A 47 -3.69 -10.24 -1.91
CA GLY A 47 -2.58 -10.63 -2.78
C GLY A 47 -2.41 -9.68 -3.97
N ALA A 48 -3.49 -9.38 -4.69
CA ALA A 48 -3.46 -8.46 -5.81
C ALA A 48 -3.05 -7.03 -5.40
N SER A 49 -3.50 -6.58 -4.22
CA SER A 49 -3.11 -5.28 -3.67
C SER A 49 -1.62 -5.25 -3.33
N HIS A 50 -1.08 -6.33 -2.78
CA HIS A 50 0.35 -6.47 -2.50
C HIS A 50 1.18 -6.43 -3.79
N ASP A 51 0.80 -7.21 -4.80
CA ASP A 51 1.50 -7.27 -6.09
C ASP A 51 1.46 -5.91 -6.80
N ALA A 52 0.32 -5.21 -6.77
CA ALA A 52 0.20 -3.87 -7.32
C ALA A 52 1.12 -2.87 -6.60
N GLN A 53 1.18 -2.93 -5.27
CA GLN A 53 2.11 -2.10 -4.50
C GLN A 53 3.57 -2.42 -4.81
N GLU A 54 3.91 -3.69 -4.99
CA GLU A 54 5.26 -4.12 -5.35
C GLU A 54 5.65 -3.67 -6.75
N ALA A 55 4.75 -3.75 -7.72
CA ALA A 55 4.94 -3.20 -9.05
C ALA A 55 5.16 -1.66 -9.01
N ILE A 56 4.37 -0.94 -8.20
CA ILE A 56 4.55 0.50 -8.00
C ILE A 56 5.90 0.82 -7.33
N LYS A 57 6.30 0.04 -6.33
CA LYS A 57 7.62 0.17 -5.68
C LYS A 57 8.76 -0.12 -6.67
N ALA A 58 8.61 -1.15 -7.51
CA ALA A 58 9.58 -1.53 -8.53
C ALA A 58 9.72 -0.48 -9.64
N LEU A 59 8.64 0.22 -9.99
CA LEU A 59 8.66 1.39 -10.87
C LEU A 59 9.43 2.59 -10.27
N GLY A 60 9.86 2.51 -9.02
CA GLY A 60 10.91 3.37 -8.50
C GLY A 60 10.41 4.72 -8.01
N ALA A 61 9.40 4.73 -7.14
CA ALA A 61 9.06 5.88 -6.29
C ALA A 61 10.14 6.21 -5.23
N ASN A 62 11.39 5.80 -5.47
CA ASN A 62 12.56 6.13 -4.66
C ASN A 62 13.37 7.29 -5.27
N ASN A 63 13.01 7.77 -6.48
CA ASN A 63 13.74 8.83 -7.16
C ASN A 63 12.90 10.11 -7.23
N VAL A 64 13.46 11.22 -6.72
CA VAL A 64 12.85 12.55 -6.78
C VAL A 64 13.68 13.40 -7.75
N ILE A 65 13.06 13.79 -8.87
CA ILE A 65 13.72 14.63 -9.87
C ILE A 65 13.47 16.10 -9.54
N ILE A 66 14.51 16.80 -9.12
CA ILE A 66 14.44 18.24 -8.84
C ILE A 66 14.90 18.99 -10.09
N ARG A 67 14.05 19.86 -10.64
CA ARG A 67 14.38 20.72 -11.78
C ARG A 67 14.26 22.17 -11.38
N SER A 68 15.23 22.97 -11.80
CA SER A 68 15.23 24.41 -11.61
C SER A 68 14.41 25.04 -12.74
N MET A 69 13.22 25.58 -12.45
CA MET A 69 12.40 26.37 -13.41
C MET A 69 12.81 27.83 -13.49
N LYS A 70 13.52 28.25 -14.56
CA LYS A 70 13.92 29.64 -14.75
C LYS A 70 12.72 30.57 -14.50
N PRO A 71 12.77 31.48 -13.51
CA PRO A 71 11.68 32.41 -13.29
C PRO A 71 11.47 33.16 -14.59
N MET A 72 10.21 33.26 -15.03
CA MET A 72 9.87 34.12 -16.14
C MET A 72 10.32 35.51 -15.71
N THR A 73 11.44 35.97 -16.27
CA THR A 73 11.82 37.37 -16.16
C THR A 73 10.70 38.09 -16.87
N ASP A 74 9.75 38.59 -16.09
CA ASP A 74 8.86 39.61 -16.60
C ASP A 74 9.81 40.68 -17.09
N LYS A 75 9.90 40.84 -18.41
CA LYS A 75 10.77 41.82 -19.02
C LYS A 75 10.08 43.16 -18.77
N ILE A 76 10.12 43.61 -17.52
CA ILE A 76 9.78 44.98 -17.18
C ILE A 76 10.87 45.80 -17.87
N GLN A 77 10.51 46.33 -19.04
CA GLN A 77 11.29 47.27 -19.82
C GLN A 77 11.39 48.58 -19.04
N LEU A 78 12.17 48.61 -17.96
CA LEU A 78 12.60 49.87 -17.38
C LEU A 78 14.04 50.10 -17.78
N GLN A 79 14.23 51.15 -18.59
CA GLN A 79 15.49 51.78 -18.90
C GLN A 79 16.34 51.94 -17.64
N GLY A 80 17.59 51.49 -17.71
CA GLY A 80 18.63 51.91 -16.78
C GLY A 80 18.92 50.92 -15.66
N GLU A 81 20.14 50.39 -15.73
CA GLU A 81 20.92 49.84 -14.63
C GLU A 81 20.53 48.52 -13.94
N MET A 82 21.58 47.70 -13.87
CA MET A 82 21.81 46.52 -13.05
C MET A 82 20.84 45.36 -13.28
N GLN A 83 21.21 44.55 -14.26
CA GLN A 83 20.77 43.17 -14.38
C GLN A 83 21.46 42.36 -13.27
N TRP A 84 20.76 42.14 -12.16
CA TRP A 84 21.18 41.16 -11.16
C TRP A 84 21.12 39.81 -11.86
N VAL A 85 22.28 39.27 -12.23
CA VAL A 85 22.39 37.93 -12.77
C VAL A 85 22.02 36.99 -11.62
N SER A 86 20.73 36.73 -11.48
CA SER A 86 20.23 35.74 -10.54
C SER A 86 20.94 34.44 -10.88
N TYR A 87 21.85 34.03 -9.99
CA TYR A 87 22.50 32.74 -10.06
C TYR A 87 21.38 31.70 -10.00
N TYR A 88 21.01 31.21 -11.18
CA TYR A 88 19.84 30.37 -11.37
C TYR A 88 20.30 29.00 -11.80
N GLY A 89 19.78 27.99 -11.15
CA GLY A 89 20.13 26.60 -11.42
C GLY A 89 20.38 25.83 -10.13
N LEU A 90 20.24 24.52 -10.23
CA LEU A 90 20.69 23.60 -9.19
C LEU A 90 22.21 23.46 -9.32
N THR A 91 22.92 23.69 -8.23
CA THR A 91 24.37 23.55 -8.22
C THR A 91 24.82 22.29 -7.48
N ASN A 92 26.05 21.87 -7.75
CA ASN A 92 26.66 20.76 -7.01
C ASN A 92 26.76 21.04 -5.50
N ALA A 93 26.84 22.31 -5.11
CA ALA A 93 26.79 22.71 -3.69
C ALA A 93 25.42 22.43 -3.07
N ASP A 94 24.33 22.59 -3.83
CA ASP A 94 22.98 22.31 -3.36
C ASP A 94 22.73 20.81 -3.25
N ALA A 95 23.31 20.00 -4.14
CA ALA A 95 23.29 18.54 -4.01
C ALA A 95 23.88 18.05 -2.67
N ALA A 96 25.01 18.64 -2.24
CA ALA A 96 25.64 18.31 -0.96
C ALA A 96 24.83 18.79 0.26
N ARG A 97 24.11 19.92 0.13
CA ARG A 97 23.20 20.41 1.18
C ARG A 97 21.98 19.51 1.33
N ILE A 98 21.37 19.08 0.22
CA ILE A 98 20.21 18.18 0.23
C ILE A 98 20.54 16.86 0.94
N LEU A 99 21.73 16.31 0.69
CA LEU A 99 22.18 15.08 1.37
C LEU A 99 22.30 15.24 2.89
N LYS A 100 22.67 16.43 3.37
CA LYS A 100 22.86 16.70 4.82
C LYS A 100 21.57 17.09 5.53
N THR A 101 20.67 17.78 4.84
CA THR A 101 19.47 18.36 5.46
C THR A 101 18.26 17.43 5.40
N VAL A 102 18.14 16.57 4.38
CA VAL A 102 16.96 15.71 4.21
C VAL A 102 17.21 14.31 4.76
N PRO A 103 16.58 13.93 5.88
CA PRO A 103 16.67 12.57 6.41
C PRO A 103 15.95 11.60 5.46
N GLY A 104 16.67 10.65 4.88
CA GLY A 104 16.13 9.62 3.97
C GLY A 104 16.76 9.60 2.57
N VAL A 105 17.52 10.63 2.19
CA VAL A 105 18.22 10.68 0.90
C VAL A 105 19.50 9.85 0.96
N LYS A 106 19.55 8.70 0.27
CA LYS A 106 20.75 7.84 0.20
C LYS A 106 21.76 8.29 -0.85
N ARG A 107 21.29 8.87 -1.96
CA ARG A 107 22.11 9.25 -3.11
C ARG A 107 21.48 10.41 -3.86
N VAL A 108 22.31 11.38 -4.23
CA VAL A 108 21.95 12.48 -5.13
C VAL A 108 22.84 12.33 -6.36
N LEU A 109 22.24 12.37 -7.56
CA LEU A 109 22.95 12.27 -8.83
C LEU A 109 22.64 13.52 -9.66
N PRO A 110 23.65 14.27 -10.12
CA PRO A 110 23.43 15.29 -11.13
C PRO A 110 23.06 14.60 -12.45
N ILE A 111 21.99 15.06 -13.09
CA ILE A 111 21.59 14.62 -14.43
C ILE A 111 22.23 15.62 -15.40
N LEU A 112 23.15 15.12 -16.25
CA LEU A 112 23.82 15.87 -17.32
C LEU A 112 22.88 16.17 -18.48
#